data_AF-A0A1M5GB41-F1
#
_entry.id   AF-A0A1M5GB41-F1
#
_cell.length_a   1.000
_cell.length_b   1.000
_cell.length_c   1.000
_cell.angle_alpha   90.00
_cell.angle_beta   90.00
_cell.angle_gamma   90.00
#
_symmetry.space_group_name_H-M   'P 1'
#
loop_
_entity.id
_entity.type
_entity.pdbx_description
1 polymer ?
#
loop_
_entity_poly.entity_id
_entity_poly.type
_entity_poly.pdbx_seq_one_letter_code
_entity_poly.pdbx_strand_id
1 'polypeptide(L)' 'MTHLFEPFTPELFKQMTGMNAQENEAIYLRWVNSQINYANYQNMRDMNNSLREIIALLKEGAMVNAKNNG' A
#
# COMPACT_ATOMS: atom_id res chain seq x y z
N MET A 1 6.67 -13.12 0.57
CA MET A 1 5.33 -13.40 1.13
C MET A 1 4.36 -12.43 0.49
N THR A 2 3.45 -12.90 -0.34
CA THR A 2 2.33 -12.11 -0.85
C THR A 2 1.42 -11.83 0.35
N HIS A 3 1.43 -10.58 0.87
CA HIS A 3 0.42 -10.15 1.82
C HIS A 3 -0.93 -10.19 1.09
N LEU A 4 -1.68 -11.26 1.29
CA LEU A 4 -3.07 -11.34 0.86
C LEU A 4 -3.81 -10.22 1.60
N PHE A 5 -4.45 -9.34 0.82
CA PHE A 5 -5.28 -8.28 1.34
C PHE A 5 -6.37 -8.90 2.22
N GLU A 6 -6.33 -8.64 3.53
CA GLU A 6 -7.42 -9.09 4.40
C GLU A 6 -8.66 -8.24 4.09
N PRO A 7 -9.80 -8.89 3.75
CA PRO A 7 -11.00 -8.16 3.39
C PRO A 7 -11.55 -7.39 4.59
N PHE A 8 -11.99 -6.16 4.34
CA PHE A 8 -12.71 -5.36 5.33
C PHE A 8 -14.15 -5.87 5.45
N THR A 9 -14.37 -6.88 6.29
CA THR A 9 -15.67 -7.54 6.44
C THR A 9 -16.53 -6.91 7.56
N PRO A 10 -17.86 -7.13 7.54
CA PRO A 10 -18.75 -6.75 8.64
C PRO A 10 -18.34 -7.33 10.01
N GLU A 11 -17.80 -8.55 10.03
CA GLU A 11 -17.35 -9.23 11.24
C GLU A 11 -16.13 -8.54 11.83
N LEU A 12 -15.16 -8.17 10.97
CA LEU A 12 -13.97 -7.41 11.39
C LEU A 12 -14.36 -6.03 11.90
N PHE A 13 -15.28 -5.34 11.21
CA PHE A 13 -15.81 -4.06 11.69
C PHE A 13 -16.45 -4.18 13.08
N LYS A 14 -17.26 -5.20 13.30
CA LYS A 14 -17.87 -5.47 14.61
C LYS A 14 -16.82 -5.80 15.67
N GLN A 15 -15.80 -6.58 15.33
CA GLN A 15 -14.70 -6.90 16.25
C GLN A 15 -13.91 -5.65 16.65
N MET A 16 -13.63 -4.74 15.71
CA MET A 16 -12.81 -3.55 15.97
C MET A 16 -13.57 -2.41 16.65
N THR A 17 -14.86 -2.28 16.36
CA THR A 17 -15.66 -1.10 16.76
C THR A 17 -16.80 -1.42 17.72
N GLY A 18 -17.16 -2.70 17.86
CA GLY A 18 -18.32 -3.16 18.62
C GLY A 18 -19.67 -2.96 17.91
N MET A 19 -19.69 -2.29 16.75
CA MET A 19 -20.92 -1.93 16.04
C MET A 19 -21.33 -2.99 15.02
N ASN A 20 -22.64 -3.19 14.84
CA ASN A 20 -23.17 -3.99 13.74
C ASN A 20 -23.11 -3.16 12.44
N ALA A 21 -22.54 -3.73 11.38
CA ALA A 21 -22.39 -3.05 10.09
C ALA A 21 -23.72 -2.73 9.39
N GLN A 22 -24.72 -3.60 9.48
CA GLN A 22 -26.04 -3.37 8.85
C GLN A 22 -26.82 -2.27 9.57
N GLU A 23 -26.75 -2.22 10.90
CA GLU A 23 -27.39 -1.15 11.68
C GLU A 23 -26.67 0.19 11.53
N ASN A 24 -25.39 0.17 11.15
CA ASN A 24 -24.52 1.35 11.06
C ASN A 24 -23.86 1.45 9.68
N GLU A 25 -24.61 1.22 8.59
CA GLU A 25 -24.09 1.10 7.22
C GLU A 25 -23.19 2.26 6.81
N ALA A 26 -23.62 3.51 7.05
CA ALA A 26 -22.84 4.68 6.71
C ALA A 26 -21.48 4.75 7.44
N ILE A 27 -21.45 4.30 8.70
CA ILE A 27 -20.21 4.25 9.50
C ILE A 27 -19.31 3.13 8.99
N TYR A 28 -19.89 1.96 8.70
CA TYR A 28 -19.17 0.82 8.13
C TYR A 28 -18.52 1.18 6.78
N LEU A 29 -19.27 1.78 5.85
CA LEU A 29 -18.73 2.22 4.56
C LEU A 29 -17.61 3.26 4.72
N ARG A 30 -17.76 4.22 5.65
CA ARG A 30 -16.71 5.20 5.93
C ARG A 30 -15.46 4.52 6.52
N TRP A 31 -15.64 3.55 7.40
CA TRP A 31 -14.54 2.78 7.97
C TRP A 31 -13.80 2.01 6.89
N VAL A 32 -14.50 1.23 6.04
CA VAL A 32 -13.92 0.50 4.91
C VAL A 32 -13.13 1.44 4.00
N ASN A 33 -13.72 2.57 3.60
CA ASN A 33 -13.06 3.55 2.74
C ASN A 33 -11.77 4.10 3.36
N SER A 34 -11.78 4.35 4.67
CA SER A 34 -10.59 4.85 5.39
C SER A 34 -9.46 3.82 5.36
N GLN A 35 -9.78 2.54 5.53
CA GLN A 35 -8.79 1.47 5.46
C GLN A 35 -8.22 1.29 4.04
N ILE A 36 -9.08 1.32 3.01
CA ILE A 36 -8.66 1.26 1.59
C ILE A 36 -7.72 2.42 1.26
N ASN A 37 -8.07 3.64 1.65
CA ASN A 37 -7.25 4.82 1.39
C ASN A 37 -5.88 4.72 2.06
N TYR A 38 -5.83 4.21 3.29
CA TYR A 38 -4.57 3.98 3.99
C TYR A 38 -3.70 2.91 3.31
N ALA A 39 -4.29 1.79 2.89
CA ALA A 39 -3.59 0.73 2.16
C ALA A 39 -3.03 1.26 0.83
N ASN A 40 -3.82 2.04 0.08
CA ASN A 40 -3.37 2.67 -1.16
C ASN A 40 -2.19 3.62 -0.92
N TYR A 41 -2.24 4.42 0.15
CA TYR A 41 -1.14 5.30 0.53
C TYR A 41 0.16 4.52 0.78
N GLN A 42 0.10 3.41 1.53
CA GLN A 42 1.28 2.57 1.78
C GLN A 42 1.84 1.99 0.47
N ASN A 43 0.98 1.45 -0.40
CA ASN A 43 1.41 0.92 -1.70
C ASN A 43 2.08 1.99 -2.57
N MET A 44 1.56 3.23 -2.59
CA MET A 44 2.18 4.34 -3.32
C MET A 44 3.55 4.73 -2.74
N ARG A 45 3.68 4.71 -1.41
CA ARG A 45 4.95 4.99 -0.72
C ARG A 45 5.99 3.92 -1.08
N ASP A 46 5.61 2.65 -1.03
CA ASP A 46 6.51 1.54 -1.35
C ASP A 46 6.92 1.57 -2.82
N MET A 47 5.98 1.87 -3.73
CA MET A 47 6.30 2.08 -5.14
C MET A 47 7.29 3.23 -5.35
N ASN A 48 7.18 4.34 -4.61
CA ASN A 48 8.14 5.44 -4.68
C ASN A 48 9.54 4.99 -4.25
N ASN A 49 9.64 4.19 -3.19
CA ASN A 49 10.90 3.63 -2.72
C ASN A 49 11.53 2.72 -3.78
N SER A 50 10.75 1.78 -4.33
CA SER A 50 11.21 0.89 -5.41
C SER A 50 11.68 1.68 -6.64
N LEU A 51 10.98 2.76 -7.02
CA LEU A 51 11.40 3.61 -8.13
C LEU A 51 12.73 4.32 -7.84
N ARG A 52 12.96 4.78 -6.61
CA ARG A 52 14.24 5.40 -6.22
C ARG A 52 15.39 4.40 -6.30
N GLU A 53 15.16 3.16 -5.85
CA GLU A 53 16.14 2.08 -5.94
C GLU A 53 16.47 1.75 -7.39
N ILE A 54 15.45 1.62 -8.26
CA ILE A 54 15.65 1.40 -9.70
C ILE A 54 16.47 2.54 -10.32
N ILE A 55 16.16 3.80 -9.99
CA ILE A 55 16.91 4.96 -10.51
C ILE A 55 18.37 4.92 -10.02
N ALA A 56 18.62 4.55 -8.77
CA ALA A 56 19.97 4.44 -8.23
C ALA A 56 20.78 3.37 -8.99
N LEU A 57 20.20 2.19 -9.19
CA LEU A 57 20.81 1.10 -9.95
C LEU A 57 21.12 1.50 -11.40
N LEU A 58 20.20 2.21 -12.06
CA LEU A 58 20.41 2.71 -13.42
C LEU A 58 21.54 3.74 -13.51
N LYS A 59 21.65 4.64 -12.51
CA LYS A 59 22.75 5.61 -12.44
C LYS A 59 24.10 4.94 -12.20
N GLU A 60 24.15 3.96 -11.31
CA GLU A 60 25.36 3.17 -11.05
C GLU A 60 25.81 2.42 -12.31
N GLY A 61 24.88 1.74 -13.00
CA GLY A 61 25.17 1.05 -14.26
C GLY A 61 25.65 2.01 -15.36
N ALA A 62 25.08 3.21 -15.46
CA ALA A 62 25.53 4.24 -16.40
C ALA A 62 26.95 4.74 -16.09
N MET A 63 27.31 4.90 -14.81
CA MET A 63 28.67 5.31 -14.41
C MET A 63 29.72 4.22 -14.67
N VAL A 64 29.38 2.94 -14.50
CA VAL A 64 30.28 1.82 -14.80
C VAL A 64 30.56 1.74 -16.31
N ASN A 65 29.55 1.92 -17.15
CA ASN A 65 29.71 1.92 -18.60
C ASN A 65 30.49 3.13 -19.15
N ALA A 66 30.40 4.28 -18.49
CA ALA A 66 31.17 5.47 -18.86
C ALA A 66 32.69 5.31 -18.57
N LYS A 67 33.07 4.52 -17.57
CA LYS A 67 34.48 4.24 -17.25
C LYS A 67 35.12 3.15 -18.11
N ASN A 68 34.32 2.23 -18.66
CA ASN A 68 34.83 1.12 -19.47
C ASN A 68 35.01 1.47 -20.96
N ASN A 69 34.47 2.60 -21.42
CA ASN A 69 34.57 3.09 -22.80
C ASN A 69 35.44 4.36 -22.92
N GLY A 70 36.18 4.72 -21.87
CA GLY A 70 37.08 5.87 -21.82
C GLY A 70 38.54 5.46 -21.83
#